data_AF-A0A089P380-F1
#
_entry.id   AF-A0A089P380-F1
#
_cell.length_a   1.000
_cell.length_b   1.000
_cell.length_c   1.000
_cell.angle_alpha   90.00
_cell.angle_beta   90.00
_cell.angle_gamma   90.00
#
_symmetry.space_group_name_H-M   'P 1'
#
loop_
_entity.id
_entity.type
_entity.pdbx_description
1 polymer ?
#
loop_
_entity_poly.entity_id
_entity_poly.type
_entity_poly.pdbx_seq_one_letter_code
_entity_poly.pdbx_strand_id
1 'polypeptide(L)'
;MAYATTIEGTRFTFPDLRRLLAKATPERSGDQLAGLCADGPVERLAAQIALADLPLKTFLAEELIPSEEDEVSDLIARRHDAAAFAPVSCLTVGAFREWLLSPAADAQALAALAPGLTPEMVAAVSKICRLQDLVAVAAKRPVVTRFRSTIGLPGRLATRNQPNHPTDSSEGILISALDGLLMGSGDAVIGVNPATDSLPDYIRIVELLETLRLRLDVPIQHCCLGHVTVAIEAMAKGAPVDLVFQSVAGSQKANAGFGVDLAVLREASEAARALGRCPAGGQVMYFETGQGSALSADAHWGVDQQTMEARAYAVAREFDPLLVNTVVGLHRPRIPVQRQADHPGRAGGPLLRQAARPADGRGRLLHQPCRCRRRGHGRAPDPAVRSRRQLRHHRAGGGRRDAELPVAVPPRRGLRPRDPGPSAGPGIRGVAPGRAHHGRAGPAHQRHG
;
A
#
# COMPACT_ATOMS: atom_id res chain seq x y z
N MET A 1 -11.93 -13.85 -30.86
CA MET A 1 -13.20 -14.61 -30.85
C MET A 1 -14.23 -13.83 -30.05
N ALA A 2 -15.52 -13.90 -30.41
CA ALA A 2 -16.57 -13.25 -29.62
C ALA A 2 -17.11 -14.21 -28.55
N TYR A 3 -17.24 -13.73 -27.32
CA TYR A 3 -17.85 -14.43 -26.19
C TYR A 3 -19.35 -14.16 -26.15
N ALA A 4 -20.16 -15.10 -25.67
CA ALA A 4 -21.61 -14.89 -25.63
C ALA A 4 -22.31 -15.72 -24.55
N THR A 5 -23.47 -15.25 -24.12
CA THR A 5 -24.43 -16.04 -23.33
C THR A 5 -25.86 -15.67 -23.74
N THR A 6 -26.81 -16.55 -23.49
CA THR A 6 -28.23 -16.31 -23.77
C THR A 6 -29.03 -16.39 -22.47
N ILE A 7 -29.75 -15.33 -22.14
CA ILE A 7 -30.63 -15.24 -20.97
C ILE A 7 -32.04 -14.95 -21.48
N GLU A 8 -33.00 -15.82 -21.17
CA GLU A 8 -34.42 -15.65 -21.53
C GLU A 8 -34.64 -15.30 -23.02
N GLY A 9 -33.89 -15.94 -23.92
CA GLY A 9 -33.96 -15.72 -25.37
C GLY A 9 -33.21 -14.48 -25.89
N THR A 10 -32.65 -13.65 -25.01
CA THR A 10 -31.79 -12.52 -25.38
C THR A 10 -30.33 -12.97 -25.42
N ARG A 11 -29.69 -12.84 -26.59
CA ARG A 11 -28.27 -13.17 -26.77
C ARG A 11 -27.42 -11.94 -26.47
N PHE A 12 -26.56 -12.04 -25.47
CA PHE A 12 -25.54 -11.04 -25.14
C PHE A 12 -24.20 -11.48 -25.75
N THR A 13 -23.52 -10.58 -26.44
CA THR A 13 -22.23 -10.83 -27.07
C THR A 13 -21.19 -9.85 -26.57
N PHE A 14 -19.96 -10.33 -26.39
CA PHE A 14 -18.80 -9.54 -25.98
C PHE A 14 -17.70 -9.78 -27.02
N PRO A 15 -17.20 -8.73 -27.70
CA PRO A 15 -16.37 -8.91 -28.90
C PRO A 15 -14.98 -9.48 -28.61
N ASP A 16 -14.44 -9.23 -27.42
CA ASP A 16 -13.13 -9.69 -26.98
C ASP A 16 -13.08 -9.90 -25.46
N LEU A 17 -11.95 -10.43 -24.97
CA LEU A 17 -11.77 -10.77 -23.56
C LEU A 17 -11.71 -9.52 -22.67
N ARG A 18 -11.15 -8.41 -23.18
CA ARG A 18 -11.11 -7.12 -22.49
C ARG A 18 -12.52 -6.63 -22.18
N ARG A 19 -13.42 -6.67 -23.18
CA ARG A 19 -14.82 -6.28 -23.02
C ARG A 19 -15.58 -7.23 -22.10
N LEU A 20 -15.37 -8.54 -22.19
CA LEU A 20 -15.98 -9.49 -21.25
C LEU A 20 -15.58 -9.19 -19.80
N LEU A 21 -14.28 -9.04 -19.54
CA LEU A 21 -13.76 -8.72 -18.19
C LEU A 21 -14.26 -7.37 -17.69
N ALA A 22 -14.30 -6.36 -18.56
CA ALA A 22 -14.79 -5.04 -18.21
C ALA A 22 -16.27 -5.06 -17.82
N LYS A 23 -17.11 -5.64 -18.68
CA LYS A 23 -18.56 -5.73 -18.49
C LYS A 23 -18.94 -6.59 -17.27
N ALA A 24 -18.13 -7.57 -16.89
CA ALA A 24 -18.33 -8.38 -15.69
C ALA A 24 -17.98 -7.66 -14.37
N THR A 25 -17.29 -6.52 -14.43
CA THR A 25 -16.87 -5.76 -13.23
C THR A 25 -18.07 -5.11 -12.53
N PRO A 26 -18.12 -5.14 -11.18
CA PRO A 26 -19.04 -4.28 -10.44
C PRO A 26 -18.90 -2.82 -10.86
N GLU A 27 -20.01 -2.07 -10.86
CA GLU A 27 -20.04 -0.69 -11.34
C GLU A 27 -19.03 0.21 -10.62
N ARG A 28 -18.23 0.95 -11.41
CA ARG A 28 -17.15 1.83 -10.94
C ARG A 28 -17.11 3.08 -11.81
N SER A 29 -16.96 4.25 -11.19
CA SER A 29 -16.93 5.53 -11.89
C SER A 29 -15.77 5.66 -12.89
N GLY A 30 -14.62 5.05 -12.62
CA GLY A 30 -13.49 5.06 -13.55
C GLY A 30 -13.74 4.23 -14.81
N ASP A 31 -14.31 3.03 -14.66
CA ASP A 31 -14.69 2.20 -15.81
C ASP A 31 -15.83 2.84 -16.62
N GLN A 32 -16.73 3.61 -15.99
CA GLN A 32 -17.73 4.43 -16.68
C GLN A 32 -17.08 5.53 -17.51
N LEU A 33 -16.14 6.28 -16.91
CA LEU A 33 -15.40 7.34 -17.60
C LEU A 33 -14.62 6.80 -18.80
N ALA A 34 -14.09 5.57 -18.69
CA ALA A 34 -13.37 4.88 -19.76
C ALA A 34 -14.29 4.26 -20.83
N GLY A 35 -15.62 4.32 -20.68
CA GLY A 35 -16.56 3.67 -21.59
C GLY A 35 -16.45 2.14 -21.58
N LEU A 36 -16.11 1.56 -20.44
CA LEU A 36 -15.86 0.12 -20.24
C LEU A 36 -16.98 -0.59 -19.45
N CYS A 37 -17.77 0.17 -18.68
CA CYS A 37 -18.85 -0.40 -17.89
C CYS A 37 -19.95 -1.07 -18.71
N ALA A 38 -20.65 -2.01 -18.05
CA ALA A 38 -21.91 -2.53 -18.54
C ALA A 38 -22.99 -1.45 -18.57
N ASP A 39 -23.86 -1.52 -19.58
CA ASP A 39 -24.96 -0.59 -19.84
C ASP A 39 -26.04 -0.72 -18.75
N GLY A 40 -26.07 -1.87 -18.07
CA GLY A 40 -26.95 -2.12 -16.94
C GLY A 40 -26.63 -3.41 -16.18
N PRO A 41 -27.39 -3.70 -15.11
CA PRO A 41 -27.18 -4.89 -14.28
C PRO A 41 -27.38 -6.21 -15.05
N VAL A 42 -28.27 -6.23 -16.05
CA VAL A 42 -28.55 -7.44 -16.86
C VAL A 42 -27.36 -7.78 -17.75
N GLU A 43 -26.79 -6.81 -18.47
CA GLU A 43 -25.59 -7.05 -19.29
C GLU A 43 -24.39 -7.47 -18.41
N ARG A 44 -24.24 -6.86 -17.23
CA ARG A 44 -23.20 -7.27 -16.28
C ARG A 44 -23.38 -8.71 -15.80
N LEU A 45 -24.62 -9.12 -15.48
CA LEU A 45 -24.92 -10.49 -15.11
C LEU A 45 -24.61 -11.46 -16.27
N ALA A 46 -25.00 -11.10 -17.49
CA ALA A 46 -24.66 -11.86 -18.69
C ALA A 46 -23.14 -12.01 -18.88
N ALA A 47 -22.38 -10.93 -18.68
CA ALA A 47 -20.92 -10.97 -18.72
C ALA A 47 -20.34 -11.88 -17.63
N GLN A 48 -20.89 -11.85 -16.42
CA GLN A 48 -20.46 -12.73 -15.32
C GLN A 48 -20.76 -14.21 -15.59
N ILE A 49 -21.92 -14.52 -16.19
CA ILE A 49 -22.26 -15.89 -16.62
C ILE A 49 -21.29 -16.37 -17.70
N ALA A 50 -21.12 -15.58 -18.77
CA ALA A 50 -20.17 -15.91 -19.84
C ALA A 50 -18.73 -16.05 -19.32
N LEU A 51 -18.32 -15.21 -18.37
CA LEU A 51 -17.01 -15.29 -17.74
C LEU A 51 -16.86 -16.54 -16.86
N ALA A 52 -17.91 -16.95 -16.14
CA ALA A 52 -17.88 -18.13 -15.27
C ALA A 52 -17.65 -19.43 -16.06
N ASP A 53 -18.17 -19.53 -17.28
CA ASP A 53 -18.00 -20.70 -18.15
C ASP A 53 -16.68 -20.71 -18.93
N LEU A 54 -15.89 -19.63 -18.84
CA LEU A 54 -14.64 -19.52 -19.58
C LEU A 54 -13.54 -20.42 -18.97
N PRO A 55 -12.83 -21.25 -19.76
CA PRO A 55 -11.68 -22.02 -19.28
C PRO A 55 -10.55 -21.10 -18.77
N LEU A 56 -9.91 -21.45 -17.65
CA LEU A 56 -8.76 -20.65 -17.16
C LEU A 56 -7.62 -20.56 -18.18
N LYS A 57 -7.42 -21.61 -18.99
CA LYS A 57 -6.40 -21.64 -20.05
C LYS A 57 -6.56 -20.53 -21.09
N THR A 58 -7.76 -19.95 -21.26
CA THR A 58 -7.97 -18.84 -22.19
C THR A 58 -7.07 -17.65 -21.87
N PHE A 59 -6.83 -17.37 -20.58
CA PHE A 59 -5.96 -16.26 -20.14
C PHE A 59 -4.47 -16.48 -20.43
N LEU A 60 -4.07 -17.67 -20.90
CA LEU A 60 -2.72 -17.96 -21.39
C LEU A 60 -2.61 -17.87 -22.92
N ALA A 61 -3.74 -17.96 -23.62
CA ALA A 61 -3.81 -17.94 -25.07
C ALA A 61 -4.15 -16.56 -25.63
N GLU A 62 -4.85 -15.73 -24.85
CA GLU A 62 -5.29 -14.39 -25.24
C GLU A 62 -4.69 -13.34 -24.32
N GLU A 63 -3.77 -12.53 -24.85
CA GLU A 63 -3.17 -11.41 -24.13
C GLU A 63 -4.10 -10.18 -24.15
N LEU A 64 -4.27 -9.53 -23.00
CA LEU A 64 -5.05 -8.28 -22.93
C LEU A 64 -4.27 -7.09 -23.46
N ILE A 65 -2.95 -7.10 -23.25
CA ILE A 65 -1.96 -6.14 -23.75
C ILE A 65 -0.81 -6.97 -24.32
N PRO A 66 -0.42 -6.80 -25.59
CA PRO A 66 0.62 -7.62 -26.22
C PRO A 66 1.95 -7.59 -25.45
N SER A 67 2.56 -8.74 -25.21
CA SER A 67 3.83 -8.85 -24.47
C SER A 67 5.00 -8.15 -25.18
N GLU A 68 4.95 -8.06 -26.50
CA GLU A 68 5.94 -7.32 -27.31
C GLU A 68 5.89 -5.79 -27.11
N GLU A 69 4.76 -5.26 -26.62
CA GLU A 69 4.54 -3.82 -26.41
C GLU A 69 4.50 -3.43 -24.92
N ASP A 70 4.55 -4.39 -24.00
CA ASP A 70 4.34 -4.17 -22.58
C ASP A 70 5.18 -5.11 -21.69
N GLU A 71 6.21 -4.55 -21.03
CA GLU A 71 7.10 -5.30 -20.13
C GLU A 71 6.37 -6.00 -18.97
N VAL A 72 5.18 -5.50 -18.57
CA VAL A 72 4.38 -6.10 -17.50
C VAL A 72 3.68 -7.36 -18.01
N SER A 73 3.16 -7.35 -19.24
CA SER A 73 2.67 -8.55 -19.92
C SER A 73 3.78 -9.59 -20.12
N ASP A 74 4.96 -9.17 -20.61
CA ASP A 74 6.11 -10.08 -20.75
C ASP A 74 6.49 -10.70 -19.39
N LEU A 75 6.56 -9.88 -18.33
CA LEU A 75 6.82 -10.37 -16.97
C LEU A 75 5.79 -11.43 -16.54
N ILE A 76 4.50 -11.17 -16.73
CA ILE A 76 3.42 -12.10 -16.37
C ILE A 76 3.57 -13.41 -17.14
N ALA A 77 3.80 -13.35 -18.45
CA ALA A 77 3.96 -14.52 -19.31
C ALA A 77 5.19 -15.34 -18.91
N ARG A 78 6.35 -14.70 -18.72
CA ARG A 78 7.61 -15.38 -18.34
C ARG A 78 7.59 -15.96 -16.93
N ARG A 79 6.80 -15.40 -16.01
CA ARG A 79 6.71 -15.88 -14.62
C ARG A 79 5.66 -16.97 -14.40
N HIS A 80 4.80 -17.24 -15.37
CA HIS A 80 3.80 -18.30 -15.25
C HIS A 80 4.44 -19.69 -15.20
N ASP A 81 4.10 -20.47 -14.17
CA ASP A 81 4.55 -21.84 -13.99
C ASP A 81 3.44 -22.84 -14.36
N ALA A 82 3.62 -23.53 -15.48
CA ALA A 82 2.67 -24.51 -15.99
C ALA A 82 2.47 -25.72 -15.06
N ALA A 83 3.50 -26.13 -14.31
CA ALA A 83 3.40 -27.24 -13.38
C ALA A 83 2.61 -26.84 -12.13
N ALA A 84 2.81 -25.62 -11.63
CA ALA A 84 2.00 -25.06 -10.55
C ALA A 84 0.53 -24.87 -10.97
N PHE A 85 0.27 -24.51 -12.23
CA PHE A 85 -1.07 -24.31 -12.79
C PHE A 85 -1.83 -25.63 -13.05
N ALA A 86 -1.11 -26.72 -13.33
CA ALA A 86 -1.68 -28.01 -13.74
C ALA A 86 -2.90 -28.48 -12.92
N PRO A 87 -2.93 -28.38 -11.56
CA PRO A 87 -4.05 -28.86 -10.74
C PRO A 87 -5.39 -28.18 -11.02
N VAL A 88 -5.39 -26.92 -11.49
CA VAL A 88 -6.61 -26.16 -11.79
C VAL A 88 -6.79 -25.91 -13.29
N SER A 89 -5.87 -26.40 -14.11
CA SER A 89 -5.78 -26.06 -15.53
C SER A 89 -7.00 -26.51 -16.37
N CYS A 90 -7.76 -27.50 -15.90
CA CYS A 90 -8.99 -27.96 -16.54
C CYS A 90 -10.25 -27.19 -16.13
N LEU A 91 -10.14 -26.30 -15.13
CA LEU A 91 -11.28 -25.60 -14.56
C LEU A 91 -11.69 -24.40 -15.41
N THR A 92 -12.97 -24.09 -15.39
CA THR A 92 -13.50 -22.78 -15.77
C THR A 92 -13.31 -21.77 -14.64
N VAL A 93 -13.49 -20.48 -14.90
CA VAL A 93 -13.45 -19.44 -13.85
C VAL A 93 -14.46 -19.73 -12.73
N GLY A 94 -15.66 -20.18 -13.07
CA GLY A 94 -16.70 -20.58 -12.13
C GLY A 94 -16.29 -21.80 -11.29
N ALA A 95 -15.79 -22.85 -11.94
CA ALA A 95 -15.29 -24.03 -11.22
C ALA A 95 -14.07 -23.70 -10.34
N PHE A 96 -13.23 -22.76 -10.76
CA PHE A 96 -12.12 -22.26 -9.96
C PHE A 96 -12.59 -21.48 -8.72
N ARG A 97 -13.63 -20.65 -8.83
CA ARG A 97 -14.28 -20.02 -7.67
C ARG A 97 -14.73 -21.06 -6.65
N GLU A 98 -15.43 -22.11 -7.10
CA GLU A 98 -15.89 -23.18 -6.20
C GLU A 98 -14.71 -23.93 -5.56
N TRP A 99 -13.66 -24.21 -6.32
CA TRP A 99 -12.44 -24.81 -5.79
C TRP A 99 -11.78 -23.93 -4.71
N LEU A 100 -11.65 -22.62 -4.95
CA LEU A 100 -11.11 -21.65 -3.97
C LEU A 100 -11.92 -21.61 -2.68
N LEU A 101 -13.24 -21.82 -2.74
CA LEU A 101 -14.12 -21.85 -1.58
C LEU A 101 -14.10 -23.21 -0.86
N SER A 102 -13.74 -24.28 -1.55
CA SER A 102 -13.64 -25.63 -0.97
C SER A 102 -12.53 -25.79 0.08
N PRO A 103 -12.60 -26.83 0.94
CA PRO A 103 -11.51 -27.17 1.86
C PRO A 103 -10.20 -27.57 1.18
N ALA A 104 -10.24 -27.98 -0.10
CA ALA A 104 -9.06 -28.39 -0.85
C ALA A 104 -8.09 -27.24 -1.15
N ALA A 105 -8.61 -26.00 -1.21
CA ALA A 105 -7.81 -24.79 -1.40
C ALA A 105 -7.23 -24.28 -0.06
N ASP A 106 -6.50 -25.13 0.65
CA ASP A 106 -5.83 -24.73 1.89
C ASP A 106 -4.61 -23.81 1.66
N ALA A 107 -3.98 -23.34 2.75
CA ALA A 107 -2.84 -22.43 2.67
C ALA A 107 -1.67 -22.98 1.84
N GLN A 108 -1.40 -24.29 1.95
CA GLN A 108 -0.30 -24.94 1.24
C GLN A 108 -0.62 -25.11 -0.24
N ALA A 109 -1.84 -25.56 -0.56
CA ALA A 109 -2.32 -25.69 -1.93
C ALA A 109 -2.31 -24.33 -2.65
N LEU A 110 -2.81 -23.27 -1.99
CA LEU A 110 -2.81 -21.93 -2.56
C LEU A 110 -1.39 -21.38 -2.77
N ALA A 111 -0.47 -21.63 -1.83
CA ALA A 111 0.92 -21.22 -1.97
C ALA A 111 1.62 -21.94 -3.13
N ALA A 112 1.35 -23.23 -3.32
CA ALA A 112 1.87 -24.02 -4.44
C ALA A 112 1.26 -23.60 -5.79
N LEU A 113 -0.01 -23.18 -5.79
CA LEU A 113 -0.72 -22.77 -7.00
C LEU A 113 -0.32 -21.37 -7.50
N ALA A 114 0.05 -20.44 -6.61
CA ALA A 114 0.26 -19.03 -6.96
C ALA A 114 1.15 -18.76 -8.19
N PRO A 115 2.29 -19.47 -8.40
CA PRO A 115 3.11 -19.32 -9.61
C PRO A 115 2.38 -19.65 -10.92
N GLY A 116 1.35 -20.49 -10.86
CA GLY A 116 0.54 -20.86 -12.01
C GLY A 116 -0.67 -19.96 -12.27
N LEU A 117 -0.86 -18.89 -11.49
CA LEU A 117 -1.99 -17.97 -11.69
C LEU A 117 -1.51 -16.66 -12.31
N THR A 118 -2.12 -16.27 -13.42
CA THR A 118 -1.95 -14.93 -13.98
C THR A 118 -2.86 -13.92 -13.27
N PRO A 119 -2.52 -12.62 -13.29
CA PRO A 119 -3.39 -11.56 -12.80
C PRO A 119 -4.79 -11.59 -13.40
N GLU A 120 -4.91 -11.91 -14.68
CA GLU A 120 -6.16 -11.96 -15.42
C GLU A 120 -7.08 -13.08 -14.89
N MET A 121 -6.53 -14.26 -14.57
CA MET A 121 -7.30 -15.34 -13.91
C MET A 121 -7.82 -14.90 -12.54
N VAL A 122 -6.98 -14.23 -11.74
CA VAL A 122 -7.36 -13.74 -10.40
C VAL A 122 -8.37 -12.59 -10.50
N ALA A 123 -8.22 -11.70 -11.47
CA ALA A 123 -9.18 -10.66 -11.77
C ALA A 123 -10.53 -11.27 -12.18
N ALA A 124 -10.53 -12.23 -13.10
CA ALA A 124 -11.72 -12.92 -13.58
C ALA A 124 -12.52 -13.57 -12.45
N VAL A 125 -11.88 -14.41 -11.63
CA VAL A 125 -12.57 -15.09 -10.51
C VAL A 125 -13.10 -14.08 -9.49
N SER A 126 -12.36 -13.00 -9.23
CA SER A 126 -12.80 -11.98 -8.28
C SER A 126 -14.02 -11.17 -8.75
N LYS A 127 -14.30 -11.12 -10.06
CA LYS A 127 -15.48 -10.42 -10.64
C LYS A 127 -16.77 -11.19 -10.41
N ILE A 128 -16.70 -12.51 -10.25
CA ILE A 128 -17.86 -13.38 -9.98
C ILE A 128 -17.99 -13.77 -8.50
N CYS A 129 -17.11 -13.26 -7.64
CA CYS A 129 -17.15 -13.48 -6.20
C CYS A 129 -18.03 -12.44 -5.48
N ARG A 130 -18.80 -12.91 -4.50
CA ARG A 130 -19.40 -12.01 -3.50
C ARG A 130 -18.33 -11.53 -2.52
N LEU A 131 -18.61 -10.46 -1.77
CA LEU A 131 -17.67 -9.94 -0.77
C LEU A 131 -17.28 -11.02 0.26
N GLN A 132 -18.24 -11.81 0.72
CA GLN A 132 -18.00 -12.92 1.66
C GLN A 132 -17.07 -13.98 1.08
N ASP A 133 -17.17 -14.27 -0.22
CA ASP A 133 -16.31 -15.21 -0.92
C ASP A 133 -14.87 -14.68 -0.93
N LEU A 134 -14.70 -13.39 -1.27
CA LEU A 134 -13.39 -12.74 -1.27
C LEU A 134 -12.73 -12.76 0.11
N VAL A 135 -13.50 -12.49 1.18
CA VAL A 135 -12.99 -12.55 2.56
C VAL A 135 -12.60 -13.97 2.94
N ALA A 136 -13.45 -14.96 2.63
CA ALA A 136 -13.19 -16.36 2.95
C ALA A 136 -11.95 -16.90 2.23
N VAL A 137 -11.80 -16.61 0.94
CA VAL A 137 -10.63 -17.01 0.14
C VAL A 137 -9.36 -16.31 0.65
N ALA A 138 -9.42 -15.00 0.90
CA ALA A 138 -8.28 -14.23 1.41
C ALA A 138 -7.79 -14.67 2.80
N ALA A 139 -8.69 -15.21 3.63
CA ALA A 139 -8.36 -15.71 4.96
C ALA A 139 -7.57 -17.02 4.93
N LYS A 140 -7.70 -17.83 3.87
CA LYS A 140 -7.02 -19.12 3.73
C LYS A 140 -5.51 -19.01 3.50
N ARG A 141 -5.04 -17.85 2.99
CA ARG A 141 -3.63 -17.62 2.68
C ARG A 141 -3.07 -16.38 3.38
N PRO A 142 -2.50 -16.54 4.58
CA PRO A 142 -1.66 -15.52 5.19
C PRO A 142 -0.40 -15.29 4.34
N VAL A 143 -0.07 -14.01 4.10
CA VAL A 143 1.19 -13.61 3.47
C VAL A 143 2.05 -13.01 4.55
N VAL A 144 3.19 -13.65 4.85
CA VAL A 144 4.09 -13.25 5.94
C VAL A 144 5.38 -12.70 5.36
N THR A 145 5.68 -11.45 5.68
CA THR A 145 6.89 -10.73 5.26
C THR A 145 7.64 -10.21 6.48
N ARG A 146 8.92 -9.88 6.32
CA ARG A 146 9.81 -9.52 7.43
C ARG A 146 10.86 -8.50 7.02
N PHE A 147 11.00 -7.46 7.84
CA PHE A 147 12.21 -6.64 7.95
C PHE A 147 12.67 -6.69 9.41
N ARG A 148 12.49 -5.61 10.19
CA ARG A 148 12.75 -5.60 11.64
C ARG A 148 11.59 -6.24 12.39
N SER A 149 10.36 -5.92 11.98
CA SER A 149 9.15 -6.63 12.41
C SER A 149 8.75 -7.72 11.40
N THR A 150 7.87 -8.63 11.82
CA THR A 150 7.25 -9.66 10.96
C THR A 150 5.78 -9.35 10.82
N ILE A 151 5.32 -9.13 9.59
CA ILE A 151 3.97 -8.65 9.25
C ILE A 151 3.17 -9.81 8.66
N GLY A 152 1.85 -9.83 8.90
CA GLY A 152 0.92 -10.79 8.28
C GLY A 152 0.68 -12.10 9.04
N LEU A 153 1.22 -12.22 10.27
CA LEU A 153 0.93 -13.35 11.15
C LEU A 153 -0.55 -13.36 11.61
N PRO A 154 -1.19 -14.54 11.73
CA PRO A 154 -2.56 -14.64 12.23
C PRO A 154 -2.75 -14.00 13.61
N GLY A 155 -3.88 -13.34 13.82
CA GLY A 155 -4.21 -12.68 15.08
C GLY A 155 -3.48 -11.36 15.34
N ARG A 156 -2.74 -10.84 14.34
CA ARG A 156 -2.03 -9.56 14.41
C ARG A 156 -2.54 -8.60 13.33
N LEU A 157 -2.56 -7.32 13.66
CA LEU A 157 -2.82 -6.23 12.73
C LEU A 157 -1.68 -5.23 12.87
N ALA A 158 -1.04 -4.89 11.75
CA ALA A 158 0.04 -3.92 11.71
C ALA A 158 -0.46 -2.64 11.04
N THR A 159 0.06 -1.49 11.47
CA THR A 159 -0.35 -0.17 10.96
C THR A 159 0.85 0.64 10.49
N ARG A 160 0.63 1.39 9.40
CA ARG A 160 1.52 2.46 8.98
C ARG A 160 1.29 3.67 9.87
N ASN A 161 2.36 4.23 10.42
CA ASN A 161 2.37 5.57 10.98
C ASN A 161 2.93 6.53 9.92
N GLN A 162 2.13 7.50 9.48
CA GLN A 162 2.51 8.41 8.38
C GLN A 162 2.54 9.88 8.85
N PRO A 163 3.67 10.32 9.46
CA PRO A 163 3.78 11.64 10.06
C PRO A 163 4.13 12.72 9.02
N ASN A 164 3.24 12.96 8.06
CA ASN A 164 3.41 14.01 7.05
C ASN A 164 3.28 15.40 7.67
N HIS A 165 4.15 16.34 7.27
CA HIS A 165 4.04 17.74 7.64
C HIS A 165 3.96 18.61 6.37
N PRO A 166 3.13 19.67 6.30
CA PRO A 166 2.94 20.46 5.06
C PRO A 166 4.21 21.06 4.46
N THR A 167 5.25 21.24 5.27
CA THR A 167 6.56 21.78 4.88
C THR A 167 7.71 20.84 5.28
N ASP A 168 7.41 19.58 5.58
CA ASP A 168 8.36 18.57 6.06
C ASP A 168 9.22 19.00 7.26
N SER A 169 8.70 19.84 8.17
CA SER A 169 9.42 20.26 9.37
C SER A 169 9.84 19.05 10.19
N SER A 170 11.15 18.92 10.48
CA SER A 170 11.68 17.79 11.26
C SER A 170 10.98 17.66 12.62
N GLU A 171 10.70 18.77 13.29
CA GLU A 171 9.98 18.76 14.57
C GLU A 171 8.55 18.26 14.42
N GLY A 172 7.82 18.74 13.40
CA GLY A 172 6.45 18.31 13.14
C GLY A 172 6.35 16.82 12.79
N ILE A 173 7.28 16.33 11.97
CA ILE A 173 7.40 14.90 11.64
C ILE A 173 7.66 14.09 12.92
N LEU A 174 8.61 14.50 13.75
CA LEU A 174 8.94 13.76 14.98
C LEU A 174 7.78 13.73 15.98
N ILE A 175 7.10 14.86 16.22
CA ILE A 175 5.96 14.93 17.13
C ILE A 175 4.86 13.98 16.68
N SER A 176 4.52 14.01 15.39
CA SER A 176 3.48 13.13 14.82
C SER A 176 3.91 11.65 14.86
N ALA A 177 5.18 11.35 14.59
CA ALA A 177 5.72 10.00 14.68
C ALA A 177 5.62 9.45 16.12
N LEU A 178 6.00 10.26 17.11
CA LEU A 178 5.93 9.92 18.54
C LEU A 178 4.50 9.72 19.02
N ASP A 179 3.57 10.60 18.62
CA ASP A 179 2.15 10.47 18.94
C ASP A 179 1.57 9.15 18.39
N GLY A 180 1.89 8.82 17.14
CA GLY A 180 1.49 7.54 16.55
C GLY A 180 2.08 6.33 17.29
N LEU A 181 3.35 6.40 17.72
CA LEU A 181 3.99 5.33 18.51
C LEU A 181 3.33 5.15 19.88
N LEU A 182 2.95 6.23 20.57
CA LEU A 182 2.21 6.18 21.84
C LEU A 182 0.84 5.49 21.68
N MET A 183 0.25 5.58 20.50
CA MET A 183 -1.01 4.91 20.13
C MET A 183 -0.81 3.49 19.59
N GLY A 184 0.41 2.96 19.62
CA GLY A 184 0.74 1.62 19.14
C GLY A 184 0.81 1.50 17.61
N SER A 185 1.02 2.61 16.89
CA SER A 185 1.12 2.63 15.43
C SER A 185 2.56 2.73 14.92
N GLY A 186 2.85 2.08 13.79
CA GLY A 186 4.15 2.14 13.11
C GLY A 186 4.91 0.81 13.07
N ASP A 187 4.31 -0.27 13.55
CA ASP A 187 4.88 -1.62 13.50
C ASP A 187 4.96 -2.19 12.07
N ALA A 188 4.13 -1.69 11.15
CA ALA A 188 4.27 -1.97 9.72
C ALA A 188 5.38 -1.12 9.09
N VAL A 189 5.35 0.19 9.31
CA VAL A 189 6.35 1.17 8.85
C VAL A 189 6.04 2.54 9.47
N ILE A 190 7.07 3.30 9.82
CA ILE A 190 6.96 4.77 9.96
C ILE A 190 7.38 5.40 8.63
N GLY A 191 6.41 5.93 7.88
CA GLY A 191 6.62 6.38 6.50
C GLY A 191 6.29 7.86 6.32
N VAL A 192 7.19 8.67 5.79
CA VAL A 192 6.89 10.09 5.47
C VAL A 192 6.71 10.23 3.96
N ASN A 193 5.59 10.78 3.52
CA ASN A 193 5.45 11.26 2.14
C ASN A 193 5.95 12.70 2.09
N PRO A 194 7.12 12.96 1.49
CA PRO A 194 7.72 14.28 1.52
C PRO A 194 6.91 15.26 0.66
N ALA A 195 6.78 16.48 1.12
CA ALA A 195 6.23 17.61 0.36
C ALA A 195 7.15 18.03 -0.80
N THR A 196 8.46 17.74 -0.72
CA THR A 196 9.42 17.97 -1.81
C THR A 196 10.10 16.68 -2.27
N ASP A 197 10.36 16.54 -3.57
CA ASP A 197 11.07 15.36 -4.12
C ASP A 197 12.58 15.62 -4.26
N SER A 198 13.17 16.38 -3.33
CA SER A 198 14.59 16.74 -3.40
C SER A 198 15.46 15.76 -2.63
N LEU A 199 16.64 15.45 -3.19
CA LEU A 199 17.60 14.53 -2.56
C LEU A 199 18.03 14.96 -1.14
N PRO A 200 18.36 16.26 -0.87
CA PRO A 200 18.72 16.68 0.49
C PRO A 200 17.60 16.43 1.50
N ASP A 201 16.35 16.66 1.08
CA ASP A 201 15.19 16.51 1.95
C ASP A 201 14.86 15.04 2.22
N TYR A 202 14.97 14.20 1.19
CA TYR A 202 14.88 12.75 1.32
C TYR A 202 15.88 12.21 2.35
N ILE A 203 17.16 12.59 2.22
CA ILE A 203 18.24 12.16 3.14
C ILE A 203 17.93 12.62 4.56
N ARG A 204 17.57 13.90 4.74
CA ARG A 204 17.20 14.47 6.04
C ARG A 204 16.08 13.67 6.71
N ILE A 205 15.03 13.31 5.96
CA ILE A 205 13.89 12.56 6.48
C ILE A 205 14.30 11.15 6.92
N VAL A 206 15.07 10.41 6.12
CA VAL A 206 15.48 9.04 6.51
C VAL A 206 16.45 9.04 7.69
N GLU A 207 17.34 10.03 7.79
CA GLU A 207 18.23 10.21 8.94
C GLU A 207 17.46 10.59 10.21
N LEU A 208 16.43 11.42 10.09
CA LEU A 208 15.53 11.80 11.18
C LEU A 208 14.81 10.57 11.76
N LEU A 209 14.22 9.75 10.88
CA LEU A 209 13.51 8.53 11.28
C LEU A 209 14.46 7.46 11.84
N GLU A 210 15.68 7.35 11.29
CA GLU A 210 16.71 6.47 11.84
C GLU A 210 17.15 6.93 13.24
N THR A 211 17.33 8.24 13.44
CA THR A 211 17.67 8.81 14.75
C THR A 211 16.57 8.51 15.77
N LEU A 212 15.30 8.67 15.39
CA LEU A 212 14.16 8.31 16.24
C LEU A 212 14.20 6.82 16.62
N ARG A 213 14.37 5.94 15.63
CA ARG A 213 14.43 4.48 15.83
C ARG A 213 15.56 4.09 16.80
N LEU A 214 16.75 4.65 16.61
CA LEU A 214 17.93 4.37 17.44
C LEU A 214 17.77 4.91 18.86
N ARG A 215 17.25 6.14 19.03
CA ARG A 215 17.08 6.75 20.35
C ARG A 215 16.03 6.06 21.21
N LEU A 216 14.98 5.53 20.58
CA LEU A 216 13.92 4.82 21.29
C LEU A 216 14.13 3.30 21.35
N ASP A 217 15.15 2.77 20.68
CA ASP A 217 15.42 1.34 20.53
C ASP A 217 14.17 0.53 20.10
N VAL A 218 13.39 1.09 19.17
CA VAL A 218 12.15 0.48 18.70
C VAL A 218 12.41 -0.44 17.50
N PRO A 219 11.81 -1.65 17.46
CA PRO A 219 12.01 -2.61 16.38
C PRO A 219 11.13 -2.30 15.14
N ILE A 220 11.16 -1.06 14.68
CA ILE A 220 10.38 -0.57 13.54
C ILE A 220 11.30 -0.30 12.35
N GLN A 221 10.76 -0.48 11.14
CA GLN A 221 11.38 -0.02 9.90
C GLN A 221 10.78 1.31 9.47
N HIS A 222 11.55 2.10 8.74
CA HIS A 222 11.13 3.42 8.25
C HIS A 222 11.23 3.54 6.73
N CYS A 223 10.58 4.56 6.19
CA CYS A 223 10.54 4.80 4.76
C CYS A 223 10.31 6.29 4.47
N CYS A 224 11.04 6.86 3.52
CA CYS A 224 10.64 8.10 2.86
C CYS A 224 9.97 7.73 1.53
N LEU A 225 8.71 8.11 1.36
CA LEU A 225 7.88 7.80 0.19
C LEU A 225 8.15 8.76 -0.98
N GLY A 226 9.41 9.15 -1.17
CA GLY A 226 9.89 9.88 -2.34
C GLY A 226 10.07 8.96 -3.56
N HIS A 227 10.42 9.53 -4.71
CA HIS A 227 10.61 8.73 -5.93
C HIS A 227 11.77 7.74 -5.80
N VAL A 228 11.64 6.55 -6.40
CA VAL A 228 12.63 5.47 -6.30
C VAL A 228 14.04 5.89 -6.76
N THR A 229 14.15 6.74 -7.77
CA THR A 229 15.45 7.24 -8.26
C THR A 229 16.14 8.13 -7.23
N VAL A 230 15.38 8.96 -6.50
CA VAL A 230 15.91 9.77 -5.39
C VAL A 230 16.38 8.86 -4.26
N ALA A 231 15.66 7.76 -4.00
CA ALA A 231 16.08 6.75 -3.02
C ALA A 231 17.41 6.09 -3.44
N ILE A 232 17.57 5.71 -4.71
CA ILE A 232 18.83 5.15 -5.24
C ILE A 232 19.99 6.13 -5.01
N GLU A 233 19.81 7.40 -5.39
CA GLU A 233 20.83 8.44 -5.17
C GLU A 233 21.16 8.66 -3.68
N ALA A 234 20.15 8.63 -2.81
CA ALA A 234 20.33 8.75 -1.37
C ALA A 234 21.14 7.57 -0.80
N MET A 235 20.84 6.34 -1.23
CA MET A 235 21.59 5.14 -0.83
C MET A 235 23.04 5.17 -1.34
N ALA A 236 23.28 5.67 -2.56
CA ALA A 236 24.62 5.86 -3.09
C ALA A 236 25.46 6.86 -2.25
N LYS A 237 24.79 7.80 -1.56
CA LYS A 237 25.41 8.71 -0.58
C LYS A 237 25.49 8.14 0.84
N GLY A 238 25.08 6.88 1.06
CA GLY A 238 25.13 6.21 2.36
C GLY A 238 23.98 6.53 3.31
N ALA A 239 22.88 7.13 2.81
CA ALA A 239 21.71 7.42 3.64
C ALA A 239 21.09 6.11 4.21
N PRO A 240 20.59 6.13 5.46
CA PRO A 240 20.18 4.91 6.17
C PRO A 240 18.78 4.40 5.76
N VAL A 241 18.54 4.15 4.47
CA VAL A 241 17.24 3.70 3.96
C VAL A 241 16.92 2.27 4.42
N ASP A 242 15.77 2.07 5.07
CA ASP A 242 15.27 0.74 5.45
C ASP A 242 14.39 0.14 4.34
N LEU A 243 13.33 0.85 3.91
CA LEU A 243 12.46 0.43 2.82
C LEU A 243 12.49 1.43 1.66
N VAL A 244 12.47 0.91 0.43
CA VAL A 244 12.35 1.73 -0.78
C VAL A 244 10.90 1.73 -1.28
N PHE A 245 10.33 2.92 -1.36
CA PHE A 245 8.98 3.14 -1.83
C PHE A 245 8.93 3.35 -3.36
N GLN A 246 7.86 2.87 -4.00
CA GLN A 246 7.50 3.31 -5.35
C GLN A 246 6.01 3.05 -5.64
N SER A 247 5.36 3.97 -6.37
CA SER A 247 4.06 3.70 -6.98
C SER A 247 4.23 2.86 -8.24
N VAL A 248 3.43 1.80 -8.38
CA VAL A 248 3.46 0.89 -9.55
C VAL A 248 2.06 0.68 -10.13
N ALA A 249 2.00 0.36 -11.42
CA ALA A 249 0.78 0.14 -12.19
C ALA A 249 0.88 -1.15 -13.04
N GLY A 250 -0.25 -1.52 -13.64
CA GLY A 250 -0.43 -2.77 -14.39
C GLY A 250 0.00 -2.74 -15.86
N SER A 251 0.68 -1.69 -16.34
CA SER A 251 1.23 -1.61 -17.70
C SER A 251 2.53 -0.82 -17.70
N GLN A 252 3.41 -1.11 -18.67
CA GLN A 252 4.64 -0.40 -18.94
C GLN A 252 4.37 1.08 -19.16
N LYS A 253 3.38 1.42 -20.01
CA LYS A 253 3.02 2.83 -20.28
C LYS A 253 2.62 3.57 -19.00
N ALA A 254 1.89 2.93 -18.08
CA ALA A 254 1.52 3.55 -16.80
C ALA A 254 2.72 3.71 -15.86
N ASN A 255 3.60 2.71 -15.79
CA ASN A 255 4.85 2.79 -15.01
C ASN A 255 5.79 3.87 -15.54
N ALA A 256 5.93 3.99 -16.86
CA ALA A 256 6.68 5.07 -17.51
C ALA A 256 6.11 6.45 -17.16
N GLY A 257 4.79 6.58 -16.99
CA GLY A 257 4.14 7.79 -16.47
C GLY A 257 4.53 8.14 -15.03
N PHE A 258 4.98 7.16 -14.23
CA PHE A 258 5.62 7.39 -12.94
C PHE A 258 7.13 7.63 -13.04
N GLY A 259 7.75 7.43 -14.20
CA GLY A 259 9.19 7.54 -14.39
C GLY A 259 9.97 6.29 -14.02
N VAL A 260 9.34 5.11 -14.09
CA VAL A 260 9.96 3.83 -13.72
C VAL A 260 9.69 2.73 -14.74
N ASP A 261 10.60 1.77 -14.81
CA ASP A 261 10.45 0.47 -15.46
C ASP A 261 10.88 -0.65 -14.49
N LEU A 262 10.80 -1.92 -14.92
CA LEU A 262 11.21 -3.04 -14.08
C LEU A 262 12.72 -3.07 -13.77
N ALA A 263 13.55 -2.44 -14.60
CA ALA A 263 14.99 -2.39 -14.39
C ALA A 263 15.36 -1.42 -13.25
N VAL A 264 14.76 -0.23 -13.22
CA VAL A 264 14.91 0.75 -12.14
C VAL A 264 14.45 0.18 -10.80
N LEU A 265 13.33 -0.54 -10.78
CA LEU A 265 12.85 -1.21 -9.55
C LEU A 265 13.82 -2.29 -9.05
N ARG A 266 14.51 -2.98 -9.97
CA ARG A 266 15.52 -3.98 -9.63
C ARG A 266 16.77 -3.34 -9.04
N GLU A 267 17.27 -2.29 -9.69
CA GLU A 267 18.40 -1.49 -9.19
C GLU A 267 18.13 -1.00 -7.78
N ALA A 268 16.93 -0.47 -7.52
CA ALA A 268 16.52 0.01 -6.20
C ALA A 268 16.53 -1.10 -5.13
N SER A 269 16.00 -2.27 -5.47
CA SER A 269 15.98 -3.44 -4.58
C SER A 269 17.39 -3.92 -4.25
N GLU A 270 18.27 -3.96 -5.26
CA GLU A 270 19.67 -4.35 -5.10
C GLU A 270 20.46 -3.35 -4.26
N ALA A 271 20.29 -2.04 -4.52
CA ALA A 271 20.90 -0.97 -3.74
C ALA A 271 20.47 -1.02 -2.26
N ALA A 272 19.18 -1.22 -1.99
CA ALA A 272 18.68 -1.34 -0.61
C ALA A 272 19.23 -2.57 0.11
N ARG A 273 19.37 -3.70 -0.59
CA ARG A 273 19.99 -4.92 -0.04
C ARG A 273 21.48 -4.74 0.22
N ALA A 274 22.19 -4.01 -0.66
CA ALA A 274 23.61 -3.75 -0.52
C ALA A 274 23.96 -2.93 0.73
N LEU A 275 23.03 -2.14 1.27
CA LEU A 275 23.21 -1.45 2.55
C LEU A 275 23.36 -2.41 3.76
N GLY A 276 23.00 -3.69 3.62
CA GLY A 276 23.14 -4.68 4.68
C GLY A 276 22.24 -4.45 5.90
N ARG A 277 21.22 -3.59 5.78
CA ARG A 277 20.29 -3.22 6.87
C ARG A 277 19.14 -4.22 7.04
N CYS A 278 18.80 -4.92 5.96
CA CYS A 278 17.75 -5.93 5.94
C CYS A 278 18.29 -7.28 6.48
N PRO A 279 17.58 -7.98 7.38
CA PRO A 279 18.00 -9.30 7.81
C PRO A 279 17.97 -10.31 6.65
N ALA A 280 18.77 -11.38 6.77
CA ALA A 280 18.82 -12.43 5.76
C ALA A 280 17.42 -13.01 5.48
N GLY A 281 17.01 -12.98 4.20
CA GLY A 281 15.68 -13.43 3.75
C GLY A 281 14.55 -12.43 4.01
N GLY A 282 14.85 -11.19 4.40
CA GLY A 282 13.88 -10.11 4.53
C GLY A 282 13.58 -9.36 3.24
N GLN A 283 12.57 -8.48 3.31
CA GLN A 283 12.01 -7.73 2.19
C GLN A 283 12.25 -6.23 2.33
N VAL A 284 12.70 -5.58 1.26
CA VAL A 284 13.14 -4.17 1.26
C VAL A 284 12.21 -3.21 0.51
N MET A 285 11.29 -3.74 -0.29
CA MET A 285 10.43 -2.90 -1.14
C MET A 285 9.10 -2.58 -0.46
N TYR A 286 8.59 -1.39 -0.72
CA TYR A 286 7.24 -0.96 -0.38
C TYR A 286 6.57 -0.38 -1.63
N PHE A 287 5.50 -1.03 -2.10
CA PHE A 287 4.75 -0.52 -3.25
C PHE A 287 3.39 0.07 -2.86
N GLU A 288 3.00 1.12 -3.56
CA GLU A 288 1.60 1.54 -3.64
C GLU A 288 1.03 1.28 -5.04
N THR A 289 -0.19 0.74 -5.07
CA THR A 289 -0.96 0.50 -6.30
C THR A 289 -2.22 1.37 -6.30
N GLY A 290 -2.95 1.38 -7.41
CA GLY A 290 -4.18 2.14 -7.50
C GLY A 290 -4.98 1.79 -8.75
N GLN A 291 -6.25 1.46 -8.54
CA GLN A 291 -7.18 1.10 -9.62
C GLN A 291 -7.32 2.19 -10.68
N GLY A 292 -7.17 3.46 -10.29
CA GLY A 292 -7.26 4.61 -11.19
C GLY A 292 -6.00 4.92 -11.99
N SER A 293 -4.84 4.38 -11.60
CA SER A 293 -3.54 4.83 -12.11
C SER A 293 -3.41 4.69 -13.62
N ALA A 294 -3.78 3.51 -14.16
CA ALA A 294 -3.70 3.25 -15.59
C ALA A 294 -4.68 4.13 -16.40
N LEU A 295 -5.87 4.41 -15.88
CA LEU A 295 -6.82 5.30 -16.54
C LEU A 295 -6.32 6.75 -16.56
N SER A 296 -5.81 7.24 -15.43
CA SER A 296 -5.28 8.60 -15.30
C SER A 296 -4.06 8.85 -16.19
N ALA A 297 -3.28 7.81 -16.49
CA ALA A 297 -2.13 7.88 -17.39
C ALA A 297 -2.47 7.58 -18.86
N ASP A 298 -3.76 7.44 -19.21
CA ASP A 298 -4.21 7.01 -20.55
C ASP A 298 -3.48 5.72 -21.02
N ALA A 299 -3.27 4.80 -20.08
CA ALA A 299 -2.40 3.64 -20.21
C ALA A 299 -3.11 2.34 -19.81
N HIS A 300 -4.45 2.33 -19.90
CA HIS A 300 -5.29 1.21 -19.52
C HIS A 300 -5.62 0.26 -20.67
N TRP A 301 -5.34 0.61 -21.93
CA TRP A 301 -5.49 -0.28 -23.09
C TRP A 301 -6.88 -0.91 -23.28
N GLY A 302 -7.93 -0.20 -22.87
CA GLY A 302 -9.30 -0.73 -22.88
C GLY A 302 -9.55 -1.84 -21.84
N VAL A 303 -8.61 -2.07 -20.92
CA VAL A 303 -8.71 -3.00 -19.78
C VAL A 303 -9.31 -2.25 -18.59
N ASP A 304 -10.21 -2.91 -17.86
CA ASP A 304 -10.86 -2.33 -16.69
C ASP A 304 -9.91 -2.13 -15.50
N GLN A 305 -10.29 -1.21 -14.61
CA GLN A 305 -9.49 -0.83 -13.44
C GLN A 305 -9.17 -2.01 -12.51
N GLN A 306 -10.09 -2.97 -12.37
CA GLN A 306 -9.90 -4.10 -11.47
C GLN A 306 -8.90 -5.11 -12.02
N THR A 307 -8.85 -5.29 -13.34
CA THR A 307 -7.86 -6.14 -14.00
C THR A 307 -6.49 -5.46 -14.04
N MET A 308 -6.43 -4.15 -14.33
CA MET A 308 -5.17 -3.37 -14.27
C MET A 308 -4.56 -3.37 -12.86
N GLU A 309 -5.39 -3.29 -11.82
CA GLU A 309 -4.92 -3.40 -10.43
C GLU A 309 -4.32 -4.78 -10.12
N ALA A 310 -4.94 -5.86 -10.63
CA ALA A 310 -4.38 -7.21 -10.45
C ALA A 310 -3.00 -7.34 -11.12
N ARG A 311 -2.82 -6.72 -12.29
CA ARG A 311 -1.54 -6.69 -13.01
C ARG A 311 -0.47 -5.91 -12.24
N ALA A 312 -0.83 -4.82 -11.56
CA ALA A 312 0.09 -4.10 -10.69
C ALA A 312 0.62 -4.99 -9.54
N TYR A 313 -0.17 -5.94 -9.04
CA TYR A 313 0.31 -6.92 -8.06
C TYR A 313 1.32 -7.92 -8.63
N ALA A 314 1.32 -8.20 -9.94
CA ALA A 314 2.38 -9.00 -10.57
C ALA A 314 3.71 -8.25 -10.59
N VAL A 315 3.70 -6.95 -10.90
CA VAL A 315 4.88 -6.08 -10.77
C VAL A 315 5.40 -6.12 -9.35
N ALA A 316 4.53 -5.89 -8.36
CA ALA A 316 4.92 -5.93 -6.95
C ALA A 316 5.53 -7.30 -6.57
N ARG A 317 4.89 -8.40 -6.95
CA ARG A 317 5.34 -9.78 -6.64
C ARG A 317 6.77 -10.06 -7.12
N GLU A 318 7.19 -9.52 -8.27
CA GLU A 318 8.53 -9.73 -8.83
C GLU A 318 9.65 -9.34 -7.85
N PHE A 319 9.41 -8.35 -6.99
CA PHE A 319 10.44 -7.79 -6.11
C PHE A 319 10.34 -8.21 -4.64
N ASP A 320 9.46 -9.19 -4.32
CA ASP A 320 9.23 -9.70 -2.95
C ASP A 320 9.15 -8.55 -1.91
N PRO A 321 8.10 -7.70 -1.96
CA PRO A 321 7.99 -6.51 -1.15
C PRO A 321 7.59 -6.84 0.29
N LEU A 322 7.96 -5.96 1.22
CA LEU A 322 7.47 -6.03 2.59
C LEU A 322 5.99 -5.68 2.62
N LEU A 323 5.62 -4.62 1.86
CA LEU A 323 4.31 -3.99 1.86
C LEU A 323 3.84 -3.72 0.43
N VAL A 324 2.57 -3.97 0.18
CA VAL A 324 1.86 -3.54 -1.03
C VAL A 324 0.51 -2.98 -0.59
N ASN A 325 0.31 -1.67 -0.74
CA ASN A 325 -0.92 -1.01 -0.34
C ASN A 325 -1.64 -0.47 -1.57
N THR A 326 -2.92 -0.82 -1.74
CA THR A 326 -3.76 -0.16 -2.73
C THR A 326 -4.25 1.18 -2.18
N VAL A 327 -4.31 2.21 -3.03
CA VAL A 327 -4.92 3.48 -2.68
C VAL A 327 -6.27 3.61 -3.36
N VAL A 328 -7.33 3.56 -2.56
CA VAL A 328 -8.72 3.75 -3.02
C VAL A 328 -9.14 5.21 -2.82
N GLY A 329 -9.68 5.84 -3.87
CA GLY A 329 -10.25 7.20 -3.79
C GLY A 329 -9.40 8.33 -4.39
N LEU A 330 -8.32 8.06 -5.13
CA LEU A 330 -7.52 9.11 -5.80
C LEU A 330 -8.26 9.82 -6.95
N HIS A 331 -9.39 9.29 -7.42
CA HIS A 331 -10.14 9.90 -8.51
C HIS A 331 -11.20 10.88 -8.00
N ARG A 332 -10.97 12.18 -8.21
CA ARG A 332 -12.04 13.17 -8.30
C ARG A 332 -12.32 13.46 -9.78
N PRO A 333 -13.59 13.46 -10.23
CA PRO A 333 -13.91 13.87 -11.59
C PRO A 333 -13.34 15.26 -11.88
N ARG A 334 -12.62 15.40 -13.00
CA ARG A 334 -12.04 16.66 -13.56
C ARG A 334 -10.71 17.18 -13.00
N ILE A 335 -9.93 16.38 -12.27
CA ILE A 335 -8.54 16.73 -11.94
C ILE A 335 -7.59 15.73 -12.64
N PRO A 336 -6.82 16.15 -13.65
CA PRO A 336 -5.72 15.35 -14.17
C PRO A 336 -4.71 15.06 -13.05
N VAL A 337 -4.18 13.84 -12.99
CA VAL A 337 -3.06 13.51 -12.08
C VAL A 337 -1.79 14.11 -12.67
N GLN A 338 -1.60 15.42 -12.47
CA GLN A 338 -0.27 16.02 -12.45
C GLN A 338 0.20 16.00 -11.00
N ARG A 339 1.49 15.66 -10.76
CA ARG A 339 2.14 15.87 -9.46
C ARG A 339 1.76 17.26 -8.98
N GLN A 340 1.24 17.33 -7.76
CA GLN A 340 0.69 18.54 -7.16
C GLN A 340 1.83 19.52 -6.85
N ALA A 341 2.38 20.14 -7.89
CA ALA A 341 3.14 21.38 -7.81
C ALA A 341 2.16 22.54 -8.04
N ASP A 342 2.20 23.49 -7.11
CA ASP A 342 1.62 24.83 -7.19
C ASP A 342 0.09 24.95 -7.34
N HIS A 343 -0.62 24.95 -6.20
CA HIS A 343 -1.76 25.86 -6.01
C HIS A 343 -1.90 26.27 -4.53
N PRO A 344 -1.81 27.57 -4.19
CA PRO A 344 -2.05 28.06 -2.85
C PRO A 344 -3.57 28.18 -2.60
N GLY A 345 -4.03 27.59 -1.51
CA GLY A 345 -5.29 27.98 -0.86
C GLY A 345 -6.50 27.09 -1.14
N ARG A 346 -6.67 26.06 -0.30
CA ARG A 346 -7.97 25.75 0.35
C ARG A 346 -7.77 24.76 1.50
N ALA A 347 -8.07 25.21 2.70
CA ALA A 347 -8.05 24.39 3.91
C ALA A 347 -9.22 23.38 3.90
N GLY A 348 -8.94 22.16 3.48
CA GLY A 348 -9.77 20.99 3.73
C GLY A 348 -8.93 19.92 4.41
N GLY A 349 -9.23 19.60 5.68
CA GLY A 349 -8.49 18.61 6.44
C GLY A 349 -8.55 17.20 5.82
N PRO A 350 -7.53 16.35 6.01
CA PRO A 350 -7.51 15.01 5.44
C PRO A 350 -8.35 14.05 6.29
N LEU A 351 -9.52 13.69 5.80
CA LEU A 351 -10.26 12.49 6.22
C LEU A 351 -10.08 11.41 5.15
N LEU A 352 -8.92 10.76 5.17
CA LEU A 352 -8.66 9.52 4.44
C LEU A 352 -9.24 8.35 5.26
N ARG A 353 -10.48 7.94 4.93
CA ARG A 353 -11.00 6.65 5.40
C ARG A 353 -10.38 5.55 4.53
N GLN A 354 -9.37 4.86 5.05
CA GLN A 354 -8.94 3.55 4.57
C GLN A 354 -10.04 2.53 4.86
N ALA A 355 -10.99 2.38 3.94
CA ALA A 355 -11.92 1.25 3.95
C ALA A 355 -11.38 0.18 2.99
N ALA A 356 -10.66 -0.80 3.53
CA ALA A 356 -10.20 -1.98 2.80
C ALA A 356 -11.39 -2.82 2.32
N ARG A 357 -11.64 -2.83 1.00
CA ARG A 357 -12.44 -3.84 0.27
C ARG A 357 -11.93 -3.90 -1.19
N PRO A 358 -12.52 -4.74 -2.06
CA PRO A 358 -12.04 -6.01 -2.66
C PRO A 358 -10.56 -6.22 -3.02
N ALA A 359 -9.68 -5.24 -2.84
CA ALA A 359 -8.29 -5.29 -3.32
C ALA A 359 -7.41 -6.31 -2.57
N ASP A 360 -7.53 -6.38 -1.24
CA ASP A 360 -6.66 -7.20 -0.37
C ASP A 360 -6.68 -8.70 -0.68
N GLY A 361 -7.84 -9.24 -1.09
CA GLY A 361 -7.96 -10.67 -1.41
C GLY A 361 -7.20 -11.09 -2.67
N ARG A 362 -7.09 -10.17 -3.64
CA ARG A 362 -6.42 -10.43 -4.93
C ARG A 362 -4.91 -10.45 -4.76
N GLY A 363 -4.36 -9.48 -4.02
CA GLY A 363 -2.94 -9.45 -3.69
C GLY A 363 -2.49 -10.74 -2.99
N ARG A 364 -3.28 -11.28 -2.06
CA ARG A 364 -2.94 -12.52 -1.33
C ARG A 364 -2.92 -13.78 -2.19
N LEU A 365 -3.80 -13.88 -3.20
CA LEU A 365 -3.80 -15.00 -4.15
C LEU A 365 -2.57 -14.98 -5.06
N LEU A 366 -2.08 -13.79 -5.41
CA LEU A 366 -0.92 -13.60 -6.27
C LEU A 366 0.41 -13.61 -5.50
N HIS A 367 0.45 -13.23 -4.22
CA HIS A 367 1.70 -12.99 -3.50
C HIS A 367 2.32 -14.25 -2.87
N GLN A 368 3.52 -14.64 -3.33
CA GLN A 368 4.36 -15.64 -2.69
C GLN A 368 5.71 -14.99 -2.31
N PRO A 369 6.17 -15.08 -1.05
CA PRO A 369 7.54 -14.70 -0.74
C PRO A 369 8.50 -15.67 -1.43
N CYS A 370 9.43 -15.15 -2.22
CA CYS A 370 10.47 -15.94 -2.88
C CYS A 370 11.33 -16.63 -1.82
N ARG A 371 11.12 -17.94 -1.58
CA ARG A 371 12.03 -18.73 -0.74
C ARG A 371 13.17 -19.28 -1.60
N CYS A 372 14.38 -18.77 -1.36
CA CYS A 372 15.62 -19.44 -1.74
C CYS A 372 15.68 -20.84 -1.10
N ARG A 373 16.15 -21.82 -1.89
CA ARG A 373 16.38 -23.23 -1.49
C ARG A 373 17.18 -23.32 -0.18
N ARG A 374 16.63 -23.98 0.83
CA ARG A 374 17.40 -24.38 2.02
C ARG A 374 18.03 -25.76 1.82
N ARG A 375 19.36 -25.81 1.94
CA ARG A 375 20.11 -27.04 2.22
C ARG A 375 19.69 -27.57 3.60
N GLY A 376 19.48 -28.87 3.68
CA GLY A 376 19.05 -29.54 4.88
C GLY A 376 20.16 -29.64 5.93
N HIS A 377 19.77 -29.53 7.20
CA HIS A 377 20.28 -30.36 8.28
C HIS A 377 19.15 -30.54 9.29
N GLY A 378 18.90 -31.81 9.63
CA GLY A 378 17.81 -32.22 10.50
C GLY A 378 18.12 -32.04 11.99
N ARG A 379 17.05 -32.03 12.78
CA ARG A 379 16.94 -32.73 14.06
C ARG A 379 15.46 -32.83 14.46
N ALA A 380 15.11 -33.99 14.99
CA ALA A 380 13.76 -34.42 15.37
C ALA A 380 13.32 -33.80 16.72
N PRO A 381 12.02 -33.86 17.07
CA PRO A 381 11.41 -33.10 18.16
C PRO A 381 11.36 -33.91 19.47
N ASP A 382 11.22 -33.21 20.60
CA ASP A 382 10.90 -33.82 21.89
C ASP A 382 9.58 -33.25 22.45
N PRO A 383 8.66 -34.06 23.00
CA PRO A 383 7.32 -33.63 23.44
C PRO A 383 7.13 -33.67 24.96
N ALA A 384 6.49 -32.65 25.54
CA ALA A 384 5.82 -32.72 26.85
C ALA A 384 4.77 -31.60 26.96
N VAL A 385 3.47 -31.90 26.80
CA VAL A 385 2.48 -32.37 27.80
C VAL A 385 1.77 -31.24 28.57
N ARG A 386 0.49 -31.08 28.19
CA ARG A 386 -0.74 -30.88 29.00
C ARG A 386 -0.68 -29.96 30.23
N SER A 387 -1.51 -28.91 30.22
CA SER A 387 -2.87 -28.94 30.79
C SER A 387 -3.33 -27.54 31.21
N ARG A 388 -4.47 -27.09 30.67
CA ARG A 388 -5.62 -26.60 31.43
C ARG A 388 -6.77 -26.36 30.46
N ARG A 389 -7.73 -27.27 30.55
CA ARG A 389 -9.02 -27.24 29.87
C ARG A 389 -10.05 -26.65 30.83
N GLN A 390 -11.06 -26.04 30.23
CA GLN A 390 -12.39 -25.70 30.75
C GLN A 390 -12.55 -24.35 31.44
N LEU A 391 -13.15 -23.40 30.71
CA LEU A 391 -14.39 -22.75 31.11
C LEU A 391 -15.22 -22.38 29.86
N ARG A 392 -16.22 -23.24 29.62
CA ARG A 392 -17.58 -23.03 29.07
C ARG A 392 -17.82 -22.23 27.76
N HIS A 393 -18.38 -22.97 26.81
CA HIS A 393 -19.27 -22.52 25.74
C HIS A 393 -20.46 -21.68 26.26
N HIS A 394 -20.69 -20.53 25.61
CA HIS A 394 -21.98 -19.98 25.13
C HIS A 394 -21.93 -18.44 25.14
N ARG A 395 -21.74 -17.85 23.96
CA ARG A 395 -22.47 -16.65 23.51
C ARG A 395 -22.24 -16.47 22.01
N ALA A 396 -23.16 -17.06 21.24
CA ALA A 396 -23.55 -16.51 19.95
C ALA A 396 -24.30 -15.19 20.22
N GLY A 397 -24.13 -14.20 19.33
CA GLY A 397 -24.87 -12.95 19.36
C GLY A 397 -24.24 -11.86 20.24
N GLY A 398 -23.49 -10.97 19.60
CA GLY A 398 -22.97 -9.76 20.23
C GLY A 398 -22.69 -8.72 19.15
N GLY A 399 -23.75 -8.01 18.73
CA GLY A 399 -23.62 -6.81 17.91
C GLY A 399 -22.71 -5.81 18.62
N ARG A 400 -21.71 -5.30 17.92
CA ARG A 400 -20.88 -4.23 18.45
C ARG A 400 -21.61 -2.91 18.22
N ARG A 401 -22.04 -2.32 19.34
CA ARG A 401 -22.34 -0.91 19.47
C ARG A 401 -21.06 -0.14 19.16
N ASP A 402 -21.15 0.85 18.28
CA ASP A 402 -20.11 1.85 18.11
C ASP A 402 -20.01 2.65 19.42
N ALA A 403 -18.82 2.66 20.02
CA ALA A 403 -18.50 3.59 21.10
C ALA A 403 -17.99 4.88 20.43
N GLU A 404 -18.85 5.89 20.36
CA GLU A 404 -18.44 7.26 20.03
C GLU A 404 -17.54 7.80 21.15
N LEU A 405 -16.33 8.23 20.81
CA LEU A 405 -15.52 9.09 21.68
C LEU A 405 -15.97 10.55 21.47
N PRO A 406 -16.19 11.33 22.54
CA PRO A 406 -16.60 12.72 22.41
C PRO A 406 -15.45 13.56 21.86
N VAL A 407 -15.62 14.07 20.65
CA VAL A 407 -14.73 15.11 20.09
C VAL A 407 -15.12 16.45 20.72
N ALA A 408 -14.21 17.06 21.47
CA ALA A 408 -14.35 18.46 21.82
C ALA A 408 -14.31 19.29 20.53
N VAL A 409 -15.45 19.88 20.16
CA VAL A 409 -15.55 20.84 19.06
C VAL A 409 -15.23 22.22 19.65
N PRO A 410 -14.05 22.83 19.39
CA PRO A 410 -13.85 24.23 19.71
C PRO A 410 -14.71 25.07 18.75
N PRO A 411 -15.53 26.01 19.26
CA PRO A 411 -16.36 26.84 18.41
C PRO A 411 -15.49 27.80 17.58
N ARG A 412 -15.69 27.77 16.25
CA ARG A 412 -15.09 28.72 15.30
C ARG A 412 -15.70 30.10 15.49
N ARG A 413 -15.08 30.94 16.32
CA ARG A 413 -15.18 32.40 16.20
C ARG A 413 -13.78 32.95 15.94
N GLY A 414 -13.61 33.61 14.79
CA GLY A 414 -12.40 34.35 14.49
C GLY A 414 -12.21 35.45 15.53
N LEU A 415 -11.09 35.42 16.24
CA LEU A 415 -10.65 36.55 17.04
C LEU A 415 -10.29 37.67 16.07
N ARG A 416 -11.07 38.75 16.05
CA ARG A 416 -10.66 40.02 15.44
C ARG A 416 -9.48 40.57 16.25
N PRO A 417 -8.46 41.17 15.61
CA PRO A 417 -7.49 41.98 16.34
C PRO A 417 -8.24 43.14 17.02
N ARG A 418 -7.90 43.43 18.27
CA ARG A 418 -8.39 44.64 18.95
C ARG A 418 -7.73 45.85 18.30
N ASP A 419 -8.54 46.81 17.84
CA ASP A 419 -8.07 48.14 17.44
C ASP A 419 -7.37 48.86 18.59
N PRO A 420 -6.37 49.72 18.32
CA PRO A 420 -5.71 50.52 19.33
C PRO A 420 -6.66 51.63 19.80
N GLY A 421 -7.02 51.61 21.09
CA GLY A 421 -7.76 52.69 21.74
C GLY A 421 -6.91 53.98 21.87
N PRO A 422 -7.55 55.14 22.09
CA PRO A 422 -6.96 56.45 21.85
C PRO A 422 -5.90 56.85 22.88
N SER A 423 -4.97 57.69 22.43
CA SER A 423 -3.96 58.37 23.21
C SER A 423 -4.57 59.30 24.27
N ALA A 424 -4.11 59.16 25.51
CA ALA A 424 -4.18 60.20 26.52
C ALA A 424 -2.81 60.29 27.23
N GLY A 425 -2.08 61.39 27.00
CA GLY A 425 -1.03 61.86 27.90
C GLY A 425 -1.52 63.09 28.67
N PRO A 426 -0.66 63.86 29.37
CA PRO A 426 0.59 63.51 30.03
C PRO A 426 0.48 63.70 31.57
N GLY A 427 1.30 62.99 32.35
CA GLY A 427 1.36 63.17 33.81
C GLY A 427 2.75 62.84 34.36
N ILE A 428 3.62 63.84 34.40
CA ILE A 428 4.97 63.78 34.98
C ILE A 428 4.90 63.90 36.51
N ARG A 429 5.66 63.04 37.21
CA ARG A 429 6.49 63.25 38.42
C ARG A 429 7.08 61.86 38.73
N GLY A 430 8.38 61.55 38.62
CA GLY A 430 9.58 62.30 38.94
C GLY A 430 10.03 61.93 40.36
N VAL A 431 11.06 61.08 40.51
CA VAL A 431 12.29 61.26 41.33
C VAL A 431 13.13 59.96 41.32
N ALA A 432 14.44 60.19 41.30
CA ALA A 432 15.59 59.40 40.87
C ALA A 432 16.11 58.32 41.88
N PRO A 433 17.16 57.55 41.51
CA PRO A 433 17.60 56.33 42.19
C PRO A 433 18.83 56.52 43.11
N GLY A 434 19.11 55.53 43.97
CA GLY A 434 20.36 55.38 44.74
C GLY A 434 20.34 54.06 45.52
N ARG A 435 21.45 53.34 45.75
CA ARG A 435 22.88 53.60 45.62
C ARG A 435 23.63 52.27 45.52
N ALA A 436 24.78 52.33 44.86
CA ALA A 436 25.84 51.33 44.91
C ALA A 436 26.51 51.31 46.30
N HIS A 437 27.02 50.14 46.68
CA HIS A 437 28.04 50.00 47.72
C HIS A 437 29.38 49.63 47.07
N HIS A 438 30.37 50.50 47.26
CA HIS A 438 31.78 50.25 47.04
C HIS A 438 32.45 49.75 48.34
N GLY A 439 33.41 48.84 48.19
CA GLY A 439 34.46 48.56 49.18
C GLY A 439 35.66 47.92 48.47
N ARG A 440 36.79 48.62 48.43
CA ARG A 440 38.05 48.31 47.72
C ARG A 440 39.04 47.47 48.55
N ALA A 441 40.09 47.00 47.85
CA ALA A 441 41.46 46.58 48.28
C ALA A 441 41.67 45.05 48.36
N GLY A 442 42.70 44.40 47.79
CA GLY A 442 43.90 44.80 47.03
C GLY A 442 44.53 43.53 46.37
N PRO A 443 45.70 43.62 45.69
CA PRO A 443 46.15 42.64 44.68
C PRO A 443 47.25 41.69 45.18
N ALA A 444 47.36 40.47 44.61
CA ALA A 444 48.59 39.67 44.62
C ALA A 444 48.61 38.52 43.57
N HIS A 445 49.50 38.71 42.59
CA HIS A 445 50.43 37.76 41.94
C HIS A 445 50.11 36.29 41.56
N GLN A 446 50.48 36.02 40.29
CA GLN A 446 51.26 34.90 39.72
C GLN A 446 50.61 33.52 39.56
N ARG A 447 50.54 33.06 38.30
CA ARG A 447 51.23 31.83 37.83
C ARG A 447 51.57 31.93 36.33
N HIS A 448 52.87 32.01 36.03
CA HIS A 448 53.50 31.28 34.93
C HIS A 448 54.38 30.21 35.59
N GLY A 449 54.35 28.99 35.07
CA GLY A 449 55.02 27.81 35.62
C GLY A 449 54.11 26.61 35.59
#